data_AF-A0A6I7R4F4-F1
#
_entry.id   AF-A0A6I7R4F4-F1
#
_cell.length_a   1.000
_cell.length_b   1.000
_cell.length_c   1.000
_cell.angle_alpha   90.00
_cell.angle_beta   90.00
_cell.angle_gamma   90.00
#
_symmetry.space_group_name_H-M   'P 1'
#
loop_
_entity.id
_entity.type
_entity.pdbx_description
1 polymer ?
#
loop_
_entity_poly.entity_id
_entity_poly.type
_entity_poly.pdbx_seq_one_letter_code
_entity_poly.pdbx_strand_id
1 'polypeptide(L)'
;MLLKPEIILSQSSGDTLTHSIPDTTVYVPSDSSGGGLMAGGSCDNSMEWTSIGLNIVKCPPEGNVGIGVSFPLAKLHVEGGNTLLDERVGINTNANFGTLSISAAIEQIGTTVDIISPDDPEGWANQIRFSEGVGGVRQALRHIIADDYSSNNLVISPGYNLESGANRIVEVRGKLTACEIEVELESWCDFVFEENYQLMPLNELETFIKTHRHLPQIPSEEEVVNNRLNVGQMHYLQMLKIEELTLYTIEQQREIEALRAKKDDLKQLRREVEMLKELFKAVTVD
;
A
#
# COMPACT_ATOMS: atom_id res chain seq x y z
N MET A 1 -83.14 17.02 8.70
CA MET A 1 -82.21 15.93 8.39
C MET A 1 -81.49 16.33 7.10
N LEU A 2 -80.29 16.90 7.22
CA LEU A 2 -79.52 17.40 6.07
C LEU A 2 -78.78 16.20 5.45
N LEU A 3 -79.16 15.83 4.23
CA LEU A 3 -78.40 14.87 3.42
C LEU A 3 -77.08 15.51 3.04
N LYS A 4 -75.96 14.90 3.43
CA LYS A 4 -74.64 15.27 2.89
C LYS A 4 -74.62 14.83 1.41
N PRO A 5 -74.17 15.69 0.48
CA PRO A 5 -73.97 15.26 -0.90
C PRO A 5 -72.86 14.21 -0.95
N GLU A 6 -73.18 13.05 -1.52
CA GLU A 6 -72.24 11.98 -1.79
C GLU A 6 -72.03 11.94 -3.31
N ILE A 7 -70.79 12.15 -3.76
CA ILE A 7 -70.44 12.07 -5.18
C ILE A 7 -70.00 10.64 -5.46
N ILE A 8 -70.87 9.86 -6.11
CA ILE A 8 -70.56 8.50 -6.56
C ILE A 8 -70.09 8.60 -8.02
N LEU A 9 -68.86 8.18 -8.30
CA LEU A 9 -68.30 8.14 -9.64
C LEU A 9 -68.25 6.68 -10.10
N SER A 10 -69.06 6.32 -11.09
CA SER A 10 -69.01 5.00 -11.74
C SER A 10 -67.96 5.02 -12.86
N GLN A 11 -66.98 4.12 -12.80
CA GLN A 11 -65.88 4.08 -13.75
C GLN A 11 -66.21 3.21 -14.97
N SER A 12 -66.02 3.74 -16.17
CA SER A 12 -65.74 2.93 -17.36
C SER A 12 -64.24 3.02 -17.68
N SER A 13 -63.66 2.06 -18.42
CA SER A 13 -62.22 2.05 -18.66
C SER A 13 -61.80 3.32 -19.43
N GLY A 14 -60.97 4.16 -18.82
CA GLY A 14 -60.38 5.35 -19.47
C GLY A 14 -60.90 6.71 -18.98
N ASP A 15 -61.73 6.77 -17.93
CA ASP A 15 -62.20 8.05 -17.38
C ASP A 15 -61.12 8.76 -16.51
N THR A 16 -60.83 10.03 -16.80
CA THR A 16 -59.88 10.88 -16.06
C THR A 16 -60.60 11.91 -15.19
N LEU A 17 -60.31 11.92 -13.88
CA LEU A 17 -60.79 12.96 -12.96
C LEU A 17 -59.87 14.18 -13.02
N THR A 18 -60.39 15.31 -13.51
CA THR A 18 -59.70 16.61 -13.50
C THR A 18 -60.38 17.57 -12.52
N HIS A 19 -59.58 18.20 -11.65
CA HIS A 19 -60.05 19.22 -10.72
C HIS A 19 -59.18 20.48 -10.86
N SER A 20 -59.80 21.61 -11.20
CA SER A 20 -59.13 22.84 -11.62
C SER A 20 -59.37 23.99 -10.64
N ILE A 21 -59.05 23.77 -9.37
CA ILE A 21 -59.01 24.84 -8.37
C ILE A 21 -57.60 24.86 -7.77
N PRO A 22 -56.90 26.01 -7.80
CA PRO A 22 -55.62 26.13 -7.11
C PRO A 22 -55.85 25.90 -5.61
N ASP A 23 -55.00 25.08 -4.99
CA ASP A 23 -55.02 24.69 -3.57
C ASP A 23 -56.12 23.72 -3.10
N THR A 24 -56.51 22.74 -3.94
CA THR A 24 -57.34 21.61 -3.46
C THR A 24 -56.56 20.30 -3.41
N THR A 25 -56.45 19.70 -2.23
CA THR A 25 -55.94 18.33 -2.06
C THR A 25 -57.05 17.33 -2.37
N VAL A 26 -56.87 16.50 -3.40
CA VAL A 26 -57.78 15.38 -3.68
C VAL A 26 -57.46 14.25 -2.71
N TYR A 27 -58.32 14.03 -1.72
CA TYR A 27 -58.20 12.91 -0.80
C TYR A 27 -58.96 11.71 -1.38
N VAL A 28 -58.24 10.67 -1.81
CA VAL A 28 -58.85 9.39 -2.19
C VAL A 28 -58.77 8.47 -0.97
N PRO A 29 -59.86 8.29 -0.19
CA PRO A 29 -59.83 7.35 0.91
C PRO A 29 -59.66 5.94 0.36
N SER A 30 -58.71 5.19 0.90
CA SER A 30 -58.66 3.75 0.72
C SER A 30 -59.23 3.07 1.95
N ASP A 31 -59.93 1.97 1.73
CA ASP A 31 -60.19 1.01 2.80
C ASP A 31 -58.87 0.36 3.26
N SER A 32 -58.98 -0.60 4.19
CA SER A 32 -57.87 -1.28 4.87
C SER A 32 -56.84 -1.99 3.97
N SER A 33 -56.93 -1.84 2.66
CA SER A 33 -56.12 -2.52 1.64
C SER A 33 -55.09 -1.60 0.95
N GLY A 34 -55.09 -0.29 1.26
CA GLY A 34 -54.07 0.66 0.81
C GLY A 34 -54.31 1.23 -0.60
N GLY A 35 -54.50 2.53 -0.69
CA GLY A 35 -54.62 3.28 -1.94
C GLY A 35 -53.43 4.22 -2.14
N GLY A 36 -52.86 4.18 -3.35
CA GLY A 36 -51.87 5.14 -3.84
C GLY A 36 -52.49 6.08 -4.88
N LEU A 37 -52.04 7.34 -4.88
CA LEU A 37 -52.30 8.29 -5.96
C LEU A 37 -51.64 7.78 -7.25
N MET A 38 -52.43 7.60 -8.32
CA MET A 38 -51.94 7.37 -9.68
C MET A 38 -52.00 8.71 -10.44
N ALA A 39 -50.85 9.31 -10.74
CA ALA A 39 -50.75 10.41 -11.68
C ALA A 39 -50.01 9.90 -12.92
N GLY A 40 -50.75 9.70 -14.02
CA GLY A 40 -50.19 9.39 -15.33
C GLY A 40 -50.03 10.68 -16.13
N GLY A 41 -48.80 11.02 -16.49
CA GLY A 41 -48.48 12.13 -17.37
C GLY A 41 -47.24 11.80 -18.20
N SER A 42 -47.32 12.11 -19.51
CA SER A 42 -46.17 12.09 -20.43
C SER A 42 -44.95 12.79 -19.82
N CYS A 43 -43.79 12.33 -20.29
CA CYS A 43 -42.39 12.55 -19.88
C CYS A 43 -41.97 13.96 -19.42
N ASP A 44 -42.61 14.54 -18.42
CA ASP A 44 -42.27 15.91 -18.00
C ASP A 44 -42.50 16.20 -16.51
N ASN A 45 -43.30 15.42 -15.76
CA ASN A 45 -43.43 15.52 -14.29
C ASN A 45 -44.50 14.54 -13.75
N SER A 46 -44.13 13.39 -13.19
CA SER A 46 -44.74 12.76 -11.99
C SER A 46 -44.28 11.30 -11.77
N MET A 47 -44.12 10.93 -10.50
CA MET A 47 -43.69 9.60 -10.04
C MET A 47 -44.79 8.55 -10.25
N GLU A 48 -44.48 7.46 -10.95
CA GLU A 48 -45.34 6.27 -11.00
C GLU A 48 -44.97 5.26 -9.91
N TRP A 49 -45.89 4.99 -8.98
CA TRP A 49 -45.85 3.83 -8.09
C TRP A 49 -46.87 2.80 -8.59
N THR A 50 -46.53 2.02 -9.62
CA THR A 50 -47.42 0.94 -10.08
C THR A 50 -47.08 -0.36 -9.35
N SER A 51 -48.09 -1.14 -8.96
CA SER A 51 -47.91 -2.47 -8.35
C SER A 51 -47.57 -3.57 -9.38
N ILE A 52 -47.36 -3.19 -10.65
CA ILE A 52 -47.15 -4.11 -11.77
C ILE A 52 -45.93 -3.77 -12.63
N GLY A 53 -45.27 -2.64 -12.37
CA GLY A 53 -43.93 -2.33 -12.88
C GLY A 53 -42.94 -2.35 -11.72
N LEU A 54 -41.87 -3.14 -11.85
CA LEU A 54 -40.82 -3.36 -10.84
C LEU A 54 -39.97 -2.11 -10.52
N ASN A 55 -40.50 -0.89 -10.59
CA ASN A 55 -39.65 0.29 -10.65
C ASN A 55 -39.31 0.84 -9.26
N ILE A 56 -40.29 1.01 -8.35
CA ILE A 56 -40.03 1.37 -6.94
C ILE A 56 -41.13 0.75 -6.06
N VAL A 57 -40.79 -0.19 -5.17
CA VAL A 57 -41.72 -0.85 -4.24
C VAL A 57 -41.43 -0.41 -2.82
N LYS A 58 -42.39 0.24 -2.15
CA LYS A 58 -42.36 0.47 -0.69
C LYS A 58 -43.17 -0.61 0.00
N CYS A 59 -42.54 -1.47 0.80
CA CYS A 59 -43.24 -2.52 1.54
C CYS A 59 -43.63 -2.06 2.96
N PRO A 60 -44.92 -1.94 3.30
CA PRO A 60 -45.37 -1.80 4.70
C PRO A 60 -45.21 -3.15 5.42
N PRO A 61 -44.88 -3.20 6.72
CA PRO A 61 -44.77 -2.10 7.70
C PRO A 61 -43.36 -1.50 7.88
N GLU A 62 -42.34 -2.02 7.19
CA GLU A 62 -40.92 -1.68 7.46
C GLU A 62 -40.37 -0.49 6.65
N GLY A 63 -41.05 -0.08 5.58
CA GLY A 63 -40.68 1.13 4.82
C GLY A 63 -39.43 0.98 3.95
N ASN A 64 -39.06 -0.25 3.59
CA ASN A 64 -37.96 -0.56 2.68
C ASN A 64 -38.35 -0.23 1.23
N VAL A 65 -37.38 0.21 0.42
CA VAL A 65 -37.56 0.59 -0.99
C VAL A 65 -36.81 -0.41 -1.89
N GLY A 66 -37.54 -1.07 -2.79
CA GLY A 66 -36.99 -1.95 -3.82
C GLY A 66 -37.03 -1.30 -5.20
N ILE A 67 -35.95 -1.35 -5.98
CA ILE A 67 -35.91 -1.00 -7.42
C ILE A 67 -35.56 -2.28 -8.18
N GLY A 68 -36.41 -2.75 -9.07
CA GLY A 68 -36.25 -4.02 -9.78
C GLY A 68 -36.58 -5.28 -8.96
N VAL A 69 -36.94 -5.14 -7.68
CA VAL A 69 -37.20 -6.24 -6.73
C VAL A 69 -38.53 -6.03 -5.98
N SER A 70 -39.30 -7.09 -5.80
CA SER A 70 -40.61 -7.06 -5.14
C SER A 70 -40.56 -7.24 -3.61
N PHE A 71 -39.49 -7.84 -3.08
CA PHE A 71 -39.26 -8.05 -1.65
C PHE A 71 -37.88 -7.52 -1.23
N PRO A 72 -37.74 -6.21 -0.95
CA PRO A 72 -36.45 -5.61 -0.60
C PRO A 72 -35.91 -6.16 0.74
N LEU A 73 -34.65 -6.64 0.74
CA LEU A 73 -33.99 -7.23 1.91
C LEU A 73 -33.35 -6.20 2.86
N ALA A 74 -33.33 -4.92 2.45
CA ALA A 74 -32.75 -3.80 3.19
C ALA A 74 -33.53 -2.52 2.88
N LYS A 75 -33.20 -1.42 3.57
CA LYS A 75 -33.88 -0.12 3.39
C LYS A 75 -33.89 0.37 1.94
N LEU A 76 -32.85 0.04 1.18
CA LEU A 76 -32.78 0.19 -0.26
C LEU A 76 -32.23 -1.11 -0.87
N HIS A 77 -32.96 -1.72 -1.81
CA HIS A 77 -32.51 -2.91 -2.55
C HIS A 77 -32.72 -2.66 -4.05
N VAL A 78 -31.65 -2.69 -4.85
CA VAL A 78 -31.72 -2.58 -6.31
C VAL A 78 -31.34 -3.92 -6.94
N GLU A 79 -32.22 -4.49 -7.75
CA GLU A 79 -32.04 -5.78 -8.44
C GLU A 79 -32.19 -5.59 -9.97
N GLY A 80 -31.42 -6.37 -10.75
CA GLY A 80 -31.59 -6.42 -12.21
C GLY A 80 -30.91 -5.30 -13.01
N GLY A 81 -30.00 -4.51 -12.41
CA GLY A 81 -29.23 -3.48 -13.13
C GLY A 81 -28.20 -2.75 -12.27
N ASN A 82 -27.56 -1.73 -12.85
CA ASN A 82 -26.63 -0.83 -12.15
C ASN A 82 -27.37 0.39 -11.60
N THR A 83 -27.02 0.85 -10.40
CA THR A 83 -27.47 2.16 -9.90
C THR A 83 -26.49 3.24 -10.35
N LEU A 84 -26.95 4.23 -11.12
CA LEU A 84 -26.19 5.44 -11.42
C LEU A 84 -26.49 6.51 -10.36
N LEU A 85 -25.47 7.02 -9.70
CA LEU A 85 -25.56 8.10 -8.71
C LEU A 85 -24.64 9.23 -9.21
N ASP A 86 -25.24 10.35 -9.61
CA ASP A 86 -24.58 11.43 -10.39
C ASP A 86 -23.72 12.37 -9.52
N GLU A 87 -23.80 12.24 -8.20
CA GLU A 87 -23.08 13.09 -7.24
C GLU A 87 -22.46 12.25 -6.09
N ARG A 88 -22.54 12.75 -4.85
CA ARG A 88 -21.93 12.11 -3.68
C ARG A 88 -22.87 11.11 -3.04
N VAL A 89 -22.33 9.98 -2.57
CA VAL A 89 -23.09 8.92 -1.91
C VAL A 89 -22.62 8.76 -0.47
N GLY A 90 -23.46 9.17 0.49
CA GLY A 90 -23.25 8.91 1.90
C GLY A 90 -23.83 7.56 2.31
N ILE A 91 -23.02 6.65 2.85
CA ILE A 91 -23.49 5.39 3.47
C ILE A 91 -23.10 5.45 4.94
N ASN A 92 -24.09 5.30 5.83
CA ASN A 92 -23.91 5.33 7.29
C ASN A 92 -23.22 6.61 7.82
N THR A 93 -23.51 7.76 7.21
CA THR A 93 -22.99 9.08 7.63
C THR A 93 -24.09 10.13 7.59
N ASN A 94 -24.03 11.08 8.54
CA ASN A 94 -24.88 12.29 8.55
C ASN A 94 -24.12 13.53 8.02
N ALA A 95 -22.89 13.34 7.54
CA ALA A 95 -22.01 14.39 7.07
C ALA A 95 -21.64 14.20 5.59
N ASN A 96 -21.72 15.28 4.80
CA ASN A 96 -21.52 15.31 3.34
C ASN A 96 -20.04 15.18 2.88
N PHE A 97 -19.14 14.72 3.76
CA PHE A 97 -17.69 14.77 3.54
C PHE A 97 -17.05 13.44 3.12
N GLY A 98 -17.78 12.32 3.10
CA GLY A 98 -17.26 11.03 2.60
C GLY A 98 -17.66 10.80 1.15
N THR A 99 -16.72 10.50 0.26
CA THR A 99 -17.05 10.16 -1.15
C THR A 99 -17.48 8.70 -1.29
N LEU A 100 -16.99 7.80 -0.43
CA LEU A 100 -17.51 6.43 -0.27
C LEU A 100 -17.01 5.84 1.06
N SER A 101 -17.94 5.43 1.93
CA SER A 101 -17.63 4.63 3.13
C SER A 101 -18.34 3.29 3.05
N ILE A 102 -17.60 2.19 2.96
CA ILE A 102 -18.16 0.84 2.99
C ILE A 102 -17.80 0.25 4.35
N SER A 103 -18.80 0.08 5.22
CA SER A 103 -18.64 -0.54 6.54
C SER A 103 -19.52 -1.78 6.65
N ALA A 104 -18.91 -2.93 6.89
CA ALA A 104 -19.62 -4.16 7.24
C ALA A 104 -19.43 -4.41 8.75
N ALA A 105 -20.13 -3.65 9.59
CA ALA A 105 -20.11 -3.86 11.04
C ALA A 105 -21.44 -4.49 11.50
N ILE A 106 -21.44 -5.81 11.74
CA ILE A 106 -22.44 -6.49 12.56
C ILE A 106 -21.83 -6.75 13.92
N GLU A 107 -22.23 -5.95 14.92
CA GLU A 107 -22.07 -6.09 16.39
C GLU A 107 -20.73 -6.57 17.01
N GLN A 108 -19.71 -6.99 16.25
CA GLN A 108 -18.48 -7.55 16.81
C GLN A 108 -17.20 -7.09 16.10
N ILE A 109 -17.06 -7.13 14.76
CA ILE A 109 -15.87 -6.64 14.03
C ILE A 109 -16.25 -6.28 12.58
N GLY A 110 -15.83 -5.12 12.07
CA GLY A 110 -16.04 -4.74 10.67
C GLY A 110 -14.87 -3.96 10.06
N THR A 111 -14.64 -4.14 8.75
CA THR A 111 -13.67 -3.35 7.97
C THR A 111 -14.39 -2.14 7.38
N THR A 112 -13.82 -0.95 7.55
CA THR A 112 -14.21 0.23 6.76
C THR A 112 -13.21 0.50 5.65
N VAL A 113 -13.69 0.84 4.46
CA VAL A 113 -12.90 1.51 3.42
C VAL A 113 -13.47 2.91 3.30
N ASP A 114 -12.66 3.89 3.68
CA ASP A 114 -13.03 5.29 3.58
C ASP A 114 -12.15 5.95 2.52
N ILE A 115 -12.79 6.51 1.48
CA ILE A 115 -12.15 7.46 0.55
C ILE A 115 -12.58 8.84 1.03
N ILE A 116 -11.66 9.59 1.61
CA ILE A 116 -11.94 10.89 2.22
C ILE A 116 -10.97 11.91 1.66
N SER A 117 -11.52 13.02 1.16
CA SER A 117 -10.78 14.25 0.87
C SER A 117 -11.13 15.24 1.98
N PRO A 118 -10.39 15.26 3.11
CA PRO A 118 -10.64 16.24 4.14
C PRO A 118 -10.05 17.59 3.69
N ASP A 119 -10.74 18.70 4.00
CA ASP A 119 -10.12 20.03 4.02
C ASP A 119 -9.18 20.10 5.25
N ASP A 120 -8.15 19.24 5.28
CA ASP A 120 -7.19 19.14 6.38
C ASP A 120 -5.95 20.00 6.10
N PRO A 121 -5.70 21.08 6.87
CA PRO A 121 -4.50 21.91 6.74
C PRO A 121 -3.19 21.15 6.99
N GLU A 122 -3.24 19.95 7.60
CA GLU A 122 -2.07 19.13 7.94
C GLU A 122 -1.54 18.28 6.76
N GLY A 123 -2.16 18.38 5.57
CA GLY A 123 -1.57 17.90 4.31
C GLY A 123 -1.96 16.49 3.86
N TRP A 124 -2.87 15.81 4.56
CA TRP A 124 -3.29 14.45 4.21
C TRP A 124 -4.54 14.45 3.31
N ALA A 125 -4.42 15.10 2.14
CA ALA A 125 -5.49 15.15 1.15
C ALA A 125 -5.62 13.78 0.47
N ASN A 126 -6.80 13.15 0.56
CA ASN A 126 -7.12 11.84 0.00
C ASN A 126 -6.45 10.66 0.74
N GLN A 127 -7.27 9.90 1.47
CA GLN A 127 -6.83 8.70 2.17
C GLN A 127 -7.72 7.51 1.80
N ILE A 128 -7.11 6.32 1.68
CA ILE A 128 -7.78 5.03 1.80
C ILE A 128 -7.41 4.46 3.17
N ARG A 129 -8.39 4.43 4.07
CA ARG A 129 -8.20 3.91 5.43
C ARG A 129 -8.84 2.54 5.57
N PHE A 130 -8.09 1.61 6.13
CA PHE A 130 -8.58 0.33 6.62
C PHE A 130 -8.66 0.41 8.13
N SER A 131 -9.86 0.43 8.68
CA SER A 131 -10.07 0.49 10.13
C SER A 131 -10.90 -0.68 10.62
N GLU A 132 -10.65 -1.08 11.87
CA GLU A 132 -11.49 -1.99 12.62
C GLU A 132 -12.35 -1.17 13.60
N GLY A 133 -13.64 -1.46 13.61
CA GLY A 133 -14.58 -0.87 14.55
C GLY A 133 -15.59 -1.88 15.07
N VAL A 134 -16.04 -1.66 16.31
CA VAL A 134 -17.15 -2.39 16.93
C VAL A 134 -18.28 -1.38 17.15
N GLY A 135 -19.49 -1.72 16.70
CA GLY A 135 -20.68 -0.89 16.92
C GLY A 135 -20.61 0.52 16.30
N GLY A 136 -19.87 0.71 15.20
CA GLY A 136 -19.72 2.02 14.54
C GLY A 136 -18.66 2.95 15.15
N VAL A 137 -17.98 2.52 16.22
CA VAL A 137 -16.84 3.25 16.81
C VAL A 137 -15.54 2.72 16.23
N ARG A 138 -14.72 3.60 15.64
CA ARG A 138 -13.37 3.27 15.14
C ARG A 138 -12.45 2.95 16.32
N GLN A 139 -11.87 1.75 16.37
CA GLN A 139 -11.02 1.31 17.48
C GLN A 139 -9.55 1.20 17.09
N ALA A 140 -9.23 0.78 15.85
CA ALA A 140 -7.86 0.69 15.38
C ALA A 140 -7.75 1.01 13.88
N LEU A 141 -6.76 1.81 13.51
CA LEU A 141 -6.33 1.93 12.12
C LEU A 141 -5.41 0.75 11.84
N ARG A 142 -5.67 0.00 10.75
CA ARG A 142 -4.83 -1.13 10.32
C ARG A 142 -3.83 -0.68 9.25
N HIS A 143 -4.29 0.06 8.25
CA HIS A 143 -3.45 0.59 7.17
C HIS A 143 -3.98 1.93 6.64
N ILE A 144 -3.06 2.79 6.21
CA ILE A 144 -3.37 4.05 5.53
C ILE A 144 -2.59 4.09 4.22
N ILE A 145 -3.29 4.33 3.12
CA ILE A 145 -2.69 4.78 1.86
C ILE A 145 -3.12 6.24 1.71
N ALA A 146 -2.16 7.15 1.71
CA ALA A 146 -2.40 8.59 1.62
C ALA A 146 -1.57 9.21 0.50
N ASP A 147 -2.05 10.31 -0.04
CA ASP A 147 -1.23 11.26 -0.77
C ASP A 147 -0.80 12.36 0.20
N ASP A 148 0.51 12.59 0.32
CA ASP A 148 1.01 13.76 1.04
C ASP A 148 0.93 14.96 0.10
N TYR A 149 -0.05 15.84 0.33
CA TYR A 149 -0.29 17.03 -0.49
C TYR A 149 0.95 17.95 -0.59
N SER A 150 1.81 17.96 0.43
CA SER A 150 2.97 18.83 0.48
C SER A 150 4.14 18.31 -0.36
N SER A 151 4.29 16.98 -0.46
CA SER A 151 5.39 16.34 -1.16
C SER A 151 4.97 15.59 -2.43
N ASN A 152 3.66 15.47 -2.69
CA ASN A 152 3.04 14.73 -3.78
C ASN A 152 3.54 13.26 -3.84
N ASN A 153 3.66 12.65 -2.66
CA ASN A 153 4.16 11.29 -2.49
C ASN A 153 3.03 10.34 -2.09
N LEU A 154 3.02 9.15 -2.69
CA LEU A 154 2.21 8.04 -2.20
C LEU A 154 2.82 7.51 -0.90
N VAL A 155 2.12 7.72 0.21
CA VAL A 155 2.51 7.23 1.52
C VAL A 155 1.68 6.00 1.86
N ILE A 156 2.36 4.87 2.09
CA ILE A 156 1.75 3.67 2.68
C ILE A 156 2.29 3.56 4.10
N SER A 157 1.41 3.67 5.10
CA SER A 157 1.78 3.65 6.51
C SER A 157 1.06 2.55 7.26
N PRO A 158 1.72 1.92 8.26
CA PRO A 158 1.05 1.03 9.17
C PRO A 158 0.08 1.86 10.04
N GLY A 159 -1.05 1.27 10.39
CA GLY A 159 -2.01 1.97 11.22
C GLY A 159 -1.52 2.18 12.66
N TYR A 160 -1.96 3.29 13.25
CA TYR A 160 -1.80 3.60 14.67
C TYR A 160 -2.81 2.75 15.46
N ASN A 161 -2.34 1.76 16.23
CA ASN A 161 -2.95 1.25 17.49
C ASN A 161 -2.51 -0.17 17.90
N LEU A 162 -1.23 -0.51 17.83
CA LEU A 162 -0.66 -1.53 18.72
C LEU A 162 0.76 -1.10 19.05
N GLU A 163 1.14 -1.20 20.32
CA GLU A 163 2.43 -0.83 20.92
C GLU A 163 3.66 -1.50 20.25
N SER A 164 3.45 -2.32 19.20
CA SER A 164 4.47 -3.04 18.43
C SER A 164 4.62 -2.57 16.98
N GLY A 165 3.77 -1.65 16.47
CA GLY A 165 3.76 -1.26 15.06
C GLY A 165 3.54 -2.42 14.08
N ALA A 166 3.50 -2.16 12.77
CA ALA A 166 3.56 -3.26 11.80
C ALA A 166 5.02 -3.65 11.55
N ASN A 167 5.31 -4.95 11.58
CA ASN A 167 6.64 -5.48 11.22
C ASN A 167 6.96 -5.28 9.71
N ARG A 168 5.92 -5.17 8.86
CA ARG A 168 6.05 -4.91 7.42
C ARG A 168 4.91 -4.03 6.92
N ILE A 169 5.26 -3.02 6.15
CA ILE A 169 4.28 -2.11 5.52
C ILE A 169 3.86 -2.65 4.14
N VAL A 170 4.82 -3.14 3.35
CA VAL A 170 4.60 -3.68 2.01
C VAL A 170 5.30 -5.03 1.86
N GLU A 171 4.57 -6.07 1.44
CA GLU A 171 5.12 -7.36 1.03
C GLU A 171 4.79 -7.61 -0.45
N VAL A 172 5.82 -7.55 -1.31
CA VAL A 172 5.67 -7.79 -2.76
C VAL A 172 5.95 -9.27 -3.06
N ARG A 173 4.91 -10.04 -3.37
CA ARG A 173 5.01 -11.44 -3.81
C ARG A 173 5.14 -11.54 -5.33
N GLY A 174 6.17 -10.89 -5.87
CA GLY A 174 6.41 -10.78 -7.31
C GLY A 174 7.67 -9.98 -7.61
N LYS A 175 7.81 -9.52 -8.86
CA LYS A 175 8.91 -8.62 -9.26
C LYS A 175 8.51 -7.17 -8.98
N LEU A 176 9.43 -6.40 -8.41
CA LEU A 176 9.34 -4.94 -8.30
C LEU A 176 10.27 -4.32 -9.35
N THR A 177 9.77 -3.37 -10.13
CA THR A 177 10.58 -2.54 -11.02
C THR A 177 10.49 -1.11 -10.51
N ALA A 178 11.64 -0.47 -10.30
CA ALA A 178 11.75 0.92 -9.88
C ALA A 178 12.83 1.61 -10.72
N CYS A 179 12.70 2.92 -10.94
CA CYS A 179 13.77 3.72 -11.52
C CYS A 179 14.91 3.93 -10.51
N GLU A 180 14.56 4.13 -9.24
CA GLU A 180 15.49 4.41 -8.15
C GLU A 180 14.94 3.84 -6.84
N ILE A 181 15.85 3.40 -5.97
CA ILE A 181 15.56 2.92 -4.62
C ILE A 181 16.60 3.54 -3.69
N GLU A 182 16.16 4.44 -2.82
CA GLU A 182 16.97 4.97 -1.72
C GLU A 182 16.75 4.10 -0.47
N VAL A 183 17.84 3.70 0.17
CA VAL A 183 17.81 2.92 1.40
C VAL A 183 18.50 3.72 2.50
N GLU A 184 17.75 4.05 3.53
CA GLU A 184 18.29 4.70 4.72
C GLU A 184 19.11 3.69 5.55
N LEU A 185 20.36 4.03 5.83
CA LEU A 185 21.29 3.22 6.62
C LEU A 185 21.72 4.02 7.85
N GLU A 186 21.89 3.33 8.98
CA GLU A 186 22.32 3.98 10.24
C GLU A 186 23.81 4.37 10.23
N SER A 187 24.65 3.67 9.47
CA SER A 187 26.12 3.87 9.45
C SER A 187 26.74 3.42 8.12
N TRP A 188 27.94 3.93 7.84
CA TRP A 188 28.76 3.60 6.66
C TRP A 188 30.13 3.02 7.06
N CYS A 189 30.80 2.29 6.15
CA CYS A 189 31.95 1.44 6.49
C CYS A 189 33.34 2.12 6.44
N ASP A 190 33.42 3.45 6.27
CA ASP A 190 34.69 4.19 6.10
C ASP A 190 35.74 3.95 7.22
N PHE A 191 35.32 3.45 8.38
CA PHE A 191 36.19 3.12 9.51
C PHE A 191 37.27 2.07 9.17
N VAL A 192 37.14 1.32 8.07
CA VAL A 192 38.14 0.35 7.60
C VAL A 192 39.50 1.02 7.33
N PHE A 193 39.49 2.30 6.98
CA PHE A 193 40.70 3.07 6.69
C PHE A 193 41.31 3.75 7.92
N GLU A 194 40.75 3.58 9.12
CA GLU A 194 41.30 4.12 10.36
C GLU A 194 42.59 3.39 10.76
N GLU A 195 43.53 4.10 11.40
CA GLU A 195 44.86 3.57 11.75
C GLU A 195 44.80 2.36 12.72
N ASN A 196 43.74 2.25 13.50
CA ASN A 196 43.51 1.18 14.47
C ASN A 196 42.64 0.04 13.92
N TYR A 197 42.25 0.05 12.64
CA TYR A 197 41.48 -1.03 12.05
C TYR A 197 42.30 -2.33 12.01
N GLN A 198 41.77 -3.37 12.66
CA GLN A 198 42.42 -4.67 12.72
C GLN A 198 42.06 -5.51 11.50
N LEU A 199 42.81 -5.32 10.41
CA LEU A 199 42.67 -6.15 9.22
C LEU A 199 43.09 -7.60 9.53
N MET A 200 42.20 -8.55 9.23
CA MET A 200 42.46 -9.98 9.45
C MET A 200 43.69 -10.45 8.64
N PRO A 201 44.66 -11.16 9.23
CA PRO A 201 45.76 -11.71 8.45
C PRO A 201 45.28 -12.71 7.37
N LEU A 202 45.88 -12.69 6.17
CA LEU A 202 45.44 -13.53 5.04
C LEU A 202 45.45 -15.04 5.34
N ASN A 203 46.37 -15.52 6.18
CA ASN A 203 46.44 -16.91 6.62
C ASN A 203 45.26 -17.29 7.54
N GLU A 204 44.82 -16.37 8.40
CA GLU A 204 43.63 -16.56 9.24
C GLU A 204 42.36 -16.52 8.38
N LEU A 205 42.29 -15.57 7.45
CA LEU A 205 41.18 -15.48 6.50
C LEU A 205 41.05 -16.75 5.64
N GLU A 206 42.17 -17.29 5.13
CA GLU A 206 42.17 -18.55 4.39
C GLU A 206 41.63 -19.71 5.23
N THR A 207 42.05 -19.79 6.49
CA THR A 207 41.58 -20.80 7.44
C THR A 207 40.09 -20.66 7.70
N PHE A 208 39.60 -19.43 7.87
CA PHE A 208 38.18 -19.13 8.05
C PHE A 208 37.37 -19.59 6.83
N ILE A 209 37.77 -19.21 5.62
CA ILE A 209 37.07 -19.56 4.38
C ILE A 209 37.03 -21.08 4.19
N LYS A 210 38.13 -21.79 4.46
CA LYS A 210 38.18 -23.26 4.39
C LYS A 210 37.21 -23.95 5.36
N THR A 211 37.02 -23.36 6.53
CA THR A 211 36.18 -23.91 7.60
C THR A 211 34.71 -23.58 7.41
N HIS A 212 34.39 -22.32 7.07
CA HIS A 212 33.03 -21.78 7.06
C HIS A 212 32.43 -21.65 5.65
N ARG A 213 33.25 -21.69 4.59
CA ARG A 213 32.84 -21.55 3.17
C ARG A 213 32.16 -20.23 2.81
N HIS A 214 32.31 -19.20 3.63
CA HIS A 214 31.92 -17.82 3.33
C HIS A 214 32.95 -16.85 3.93
N LEU A 215 32.85 -15.57 3.58
CA LEU A 215 33.69 -14.52 4.15
C LEU A 215 33.23 -14.15 5.57
N PRO A 216 34.13 -13.65 6.44
CA PRO A 216 33.73 -13.10 7.73
C PRO A 216 32.66 -12.03 7.58
N GLN A 217 31.67 -12.03 8.48
CA GLN A 217 30.52 -11.11 8.54
C GLN A 217 29.50 -11.24 7.38
N ILE A 218 29.85 -11.91 6.30
CA ILE A 218 28.90 -12.25 5.23
C ILE A 218 28.07 -13.45 5.69
N PRO A 219 26.73 -13.37 5.62
CA PRO A 219 25.88 -14.49 6.04
C PRO A 219 26.09 -15.70 5.13
N SER A 220 25.98 -16.88 5.73
CA SER A 220 25.99 -18.16 5.03
C SER A 220 24.74 -18.33 4.16
N GLU A 221 24.81 -19.28 3.21
CA GLU A 221 23.65 -19.63 2.37
C GLU A 221 22.43 -20.03 3.21
N GLU A 222 22.65 -20.84 4.26
CA GLU A 222 21.60 -21.28 5.16
C GLU A 222 20.93 -20.10 5.89
N GLU A 223 21.72 -19.14 6.38
CA GLU A 223 21.18 -17.93 7.01
C GLU A 223 20.38 -17.07 6.02
N VAL A 224 20.86 -16.92 4.79
CA VAL A 224 20.16 -16.14 3.75
C VAL A 224 18.83 -16.80 3.36
N VAL A 225 18.81 -18.13 3.25
CA VAL A 225 17.59 -18.89 2.91
C VAL A 225 16.57 -18.83 4.06
N ASN A 226 17.02 -18.94 5.30
CA ASN A 226 16.13 -18.98 6.47
C ASN A 226 15.64 -17.59 6.91
N ASN A 227 16.52 -16.58 6.89
CA ASN A 227 16.24 -15.26 7.46
C ASN A 227 15.95 -14.17 6.40
N ARG A 228 15.99 -14.53 5.11
CA ARG A 228 15.93 -13.62 3.95
C ARG A 228 17.15 -12.69 3.90
N LEU A 229 17.33 -12.00 2.78
CA LEU A 229 18.42 -11.06 2.58
C LEU A 229 17.92 -9.61 2.68
N ASN A 230 18.54 -8.82 3.55
CA ASN A 230 18.38 -7.36 3.53
C ASN A 230 19.35 -6.77 2.49
N VAL A 231 18.82 -6.13 1.45
CA VAL A 231 19.63 -5.59 0.34
C VAL A 231 20.53 -4.45 0.80
N GLY A 232 20.04 -3.55 1.67
CA GLY A 232 20.83 -2.45 2.22
C GLY A 232 22.00 -2.94 3.07
N GLN A 233 21.73 -3.89 3.98
CA GLN A 233 22.77 -4.52 4.79
C GLN A 233 23.77 -5.28 3.93
N MET A 234 23.32 -6.00 2.91
CA MET A 234 24.23 -6.73 2.02
C MET A 234 25.11 -5.77 1.22
N HIS A 235 24.57 -4.65 0.74
CA HIS A 235 25.36 -3.62 0.04
C HIS A 235 26.42 -3.00 0.96
N TYR A 236 26.06 -2.71 2.22
CA TYR A 236 27.00 -2.27 3.25
C TYR A 236 28.13 -3.30 3.46
N LEU A 237 27.78 -4.57 3.67
CA LEU A 237 28.78 -5.62 3.89
C LEU A 237 29.67 -5.85 2.66
N GLN A 238 29.14 -5.73 1.45
CA GLN A 238 29.92 -5.78 0.22
C GLN A 238 30.93 -4.65 0.14
N MET A 239 30.53 -3.42 0.47
CA MET A 239 31.45 -2.27 0.50
C MET A 239 32.57 -2.47 1.51
N LEU A 240 32.22 -2.92 2.73
CA LEU A 240 33.20 -3.28 3.76
C LEU A 240 34.25 -4.29 3.24
N LYS A 241 33.81 -5.34 2.52
CA LYS A 241 34.76 -6.32 1.94
C LYS A 241 35.59 -5.73 0.78
N ILE A 242 35.05 -4.79 0.01
CA ILE A 242 35.79 -4.08 -1.06
C ILE A 242 36.90 -3.22 -0.46
N GLU A 243 36.64 -2.54 0.66
CA GLU A 243 37.63 -1.72 1.35
C GLU A 243 38.74 -2.58 1.97
N GLU A 244 38.39 -3.68 2.64
CA GLU A 244 39.38 -4.67 3.13
C GLU A 244 40.22 -5.24 1.99
N LEU A 245 39.59 -5.60 0.85
CA LEU A 245 40.30 -6.08 -0.34
C LEU A 245 41.26 -5.03 -0.90
N THR A 246 40.88 -3.75 -0.82
CA THR A 246 41.74 -2.64 -1.23
C THR A 246 42.97 -2.54 -0.33
N LEU A 247 42.82 -2.71 1.00
CA LEU A 247 43.95 -2.75 1.92
C LEU A 247 44.91 -3.91 1.64
N TYR A 248 44.40 -5.13 1.44
CA TYR A 248 45.24 -6.27 1.07
C TYR A 248 45.98 -6.02 -0.25
N THR A 249 45.32 -5.38 -1.23
CA THR A 249 45.94 -5.08 -2.54
C THR A 249 47.08 -4.07 -2.40
N ILE A 250 46.90 -3.05 -1.56
CA ILE A 250 47.96 -2.06 -1.26
C ILE A 250 49.13 -2.74 -0.56
N GLU A 251 48.87 -3.62 0.41
CA GLU A 251 49.90 -4.37 1.12
C GLU A 251 50.69 -5.30 0.17
N GLN A 252 49.98 -6.07 -0.67
CA GLN A 252 50.59 -6.93 -1.67
C GLN A 252 51.45 -6.15 -2.68
N GLN A 253 50.98 -4.98 -3.13
CA GLN A 253 51.75 -4.14 -4.04
C GLN A 253 53.06 -3.64 -3.39
N ARG A 254 53.02 -3.26 -2.11
CA ARG A 254 54.23 -2.89 -1.35
C ARG A 254 55.21 -4.06 -1.23
N GLU A 255 54.71 -5.27 -0.96
CA GLU A 255 55.56 -6.46 -0.90
C GLU A 255 56.19 -6.77 -2.27
N ILE A 256 55.43 -6.67 -3.35
CA ILE A 256 55.93 -6.87 -4.72
C ILE A 256 57.04 -5.88 -5.04
N GLU A 257 56.88 -4.61 -4.69
CA GLU A 257 57.91 -3.57 -4.88
C GLU A 257 59.17 -3.87 -4.07
N ALA A 258 59.02 -4.27 -2.80
CA ALA A 258 60.14 -4.66 -1.95
C ALA A 258 60.88 -5.90 -2.51
N LEU A 259 60.15 -6.89 -3.02
CA LEU A 259 60.73 -8.08 -3.65
C LEU A 259 61.44 -7.73 -4.98
N ARG A 260 60.92 -6.79 -5.76
CA ARG A 260 61.56 -6.30 -6.99
C ARG A 260 62.88 -5.59 -6.68
N ALA A 261 62.90 -4.71 -5.67
CA ALA A 261 64.11 -4.03 -5.23
C ALA A 261 65.19 -5.05 -4.81
N LYS A 262 64.84 -6.00 -3.93
CA LYS A 262 65.75 -7.08 -3.52
C LYS A 262 66.26 -7.91 -4.71
N LYS A 263 65.40 -8.18 -5.68
CA LYS A 263 65.77 -8.92 -6.90
C LYS A 263 66.79 -8.14 -7.74
N ASP A 264 66.65 -6.83 -7.84
CA ASP A 264 67.58 -5.99 -8.61
C ASP A 264 68.94 -5.85 -7.90
N ASP A 265 68.95 -5.73 -6.57
CA ASP A 265 70.16 -5.78 -5.74
C ASP A 265 70.92 -7.11 -5.93
N LEU A 266 70.20 -8.24 -5.88
CA LEU A 266 70.78 -9.56 -6.11
C LEU A 266 71.39 -9.71 -7.52
N LYS A 267 70.75 -9.13 -8.54
CA LYS A 267 71.31 -9.12 -9.91
C LYS A 267 72.55 -8.26 -10.01
N GLN A 268 72.63 -7.14 -9.27
CA GLN A 268 73.81 -6.30 -9.24
C GLN A 268 74.97 -7.04 -8.57
N LEU A 269 74.73 -7.60 -7.38
CA LEU A 269 75.75 -8.37 -6.66
C LEU A 269 76.26 -9.55 -7.50
N ARG A 270 75.37 -10.25 -8.21
CA ARG A 270 75.76 -11.33 -9.13
C ARG A 270 76.69 -10.84 -10.25
N ARG A 271 76.46 -9.64 -10.80
CA ARG A 271 77.32 -9.04 -11.83
C ARG A 271 78.69 -8.67 -11.27
N GLU A 272 78.73 -8.07 -10.10
CA GLU A 272 79.99 -7.71 -9.42
C GLU A 272 80.84 -8.94 -9.12
N VAL A 273 80.23 -10.02 -8.60
CA VAL A 273 80.92 -11.30 -8.36
C VAL A 273 81.47 -11.88 -9.67
N GLU A 274 80.73 -11.81 -10.78
CA GLU A 274 81.20 -12.33 -12.06
C GLU A 274 82.38 -11.53 -12.62
N MET A 275 82.34 -10.20 -12.52
CA MET A 275 83.49 -9.35 -12.88
C MET A 275 84.72 -9.66 -12.04
N LEU A 276 84.55 -9.87 -10.73
CA LEU A 276 85.65 -10.26 -9.84
C LEU A 276 86.27 -11.61 -10.22
N LYS A 277 85.44 -12.59 -10.61
CA LYS A 277 85.94 -13.90 -11.08
C LYS A 277 86.75 -13.78 -12.36
N GLU A 278 86.27 -12.99 -13.32
CA GLU A 278 87.00 -12.77 -14.58
C GLU A 278 88.33 -12.03 -14.34
N LEU A 279 88.34 -11.03 -13.45
CA LEU A 279 89.57 -10.36 -13.05
C LEU A 279 90.57 -11.34 -12.39
N PHE A 280 90.08 -12.23 -11.52
CA PHE A 280 90.92 -13.23 -10.85
C PHE A 280 91.54 -14.21 -11.85
N LYS A 281 90.76 -14.72 -12.81
CA LYS A 281 91.29 -15.58 -13.89
C LYS A 281 92.40 -14.89 -14.66
N ALA A 282 92.22 -13.62 -15.02
CA ALA A 282 93.22 -12.85 -15.76
C ALA A 282 94.54 -12.68 -14.99
N VAL A 283 94.50 -12.59 -13.66
CA VAL A 283 95.70 -12.43 -12.80
C VAL A 283 96.42 -13.76 -12.55
N THR A 284 95.73 -14.90 -12.58
CA THR A 284 96.32 -16.23 -12.30
C THR A 284 96.94 -16.95 -13.51
N VAL A 285 96.89 -16.35 -14.71
CA VAL A 285 97.36 -16.97 -15.97
C VAL A 285 98.74 -16.44 -16.41
N ASP A 286 99.35 -15.51 -15.67
CA ASP A 286 100.78 -15.15 -15.76
C ASP A 286 101.62 -15.89 -14.69
#